data_AF-A0A1Q8BHC1-F1
#
_entry.id   AF-A0A1Q8BHC1-F1
#
_cell.length_a   1.000
_cell.length_b   1.000
_cell.length_c   1.000
_cell.angle_alpha   90.00
_cell.angle_beta   90.00
_cell.angle_gamma   90.00
#
_symmetry.space_group_name_H-M   'P 1'
#
loop_
_entity.id
_entity.type
_entity.pdbx_description
1 polymer ?
#
loop_
_entity_poly.entity_id
_entity_poly.type
_entity_poly.pdbx_seq_one_letter_code
_entity_poly.pdbx_strand_id
1 'polypeptide(L)'
;MDEKKPSTSTSAIPSSSTQPAATPPPNSSPPKKGPLISRRRFLQGVVAASTVLAAASVGASGQILGPLIPTSATTQEIIDWKTLDGQYQAVKSKSGLYQPINYSEFFYFPYDSSVSPYYKNVIARLPDPLVNPLHTTDPILQHVVAFNVTCVHLRCLVNPGYAGNPGSGEFRLQCPCHGSQYRLIDGVPVAGPAYDLGLNPLPQVQLSVDSNGKITAFGKLTGEPGIGRTQ
;
A
#
# COMPACT_ATOMS: atom_id res chain seq x y z
N MET A 1 72.13 -10.27 -47.61
CA MET A 1 70.96 -9.42 -47.30
C MET A 1 71.41 -8.36 -46.31
N ASP A 2 72.22 -7.36 -46.67
CA ASP A 2 72.28 -6.48 -47.86
C ASP A 2 71.54 -5.16 -47.60
N GLU A 3 72.35 -4.10 -47.41
CA GLU A 3 72.04 -2.70 -47.77
C GLU A 3 70.89 -1.97 -47.03
N LYS A 4 70.87 -0.62 -46.86
CA LYS A 4 71.82 0.43 -47.26
C LYS A 4 71.78 1.63 -46.28
N LYS A 5 72.94 2.22 -45.99
CA LYS A 5 73.19 3.63 -45.60
C LYS A 5 74.00 4.27 -46.77
N PRO A 6 74.39 5.56 -46.79
CA PRO A 6 74.17 6.68 -45.85
C PRO A 6 73.01 7.58 -46.38
N SER A 7 72.91 8.93 -46.36
CA SER A 7 73.82 10.05 -46.06
C SER A 7 73.09 11.31 -45.58
N THR A 8 73.84 12.20 -44.92
CA THR A 8 73.51 13.59 -44.57
C THR A 8 74.13 14.59 -45.55
N SER A 9 73.56 15.78 -45.70
CA SER A 9 74.30 16.99 -46.14
C SER A 9 73.68 18.27 -45.58
N THR A 10 74.51 19.32 -45.44
CA THR A 10 74.18 20.59 -44.75
C THR A 10 74.63 21.78 -45.60
N SER A 11 73.77 22.80 -45.78
CA SER A 11 74.06 24.20 -46.20
C SER A 11 72.75 24.93 -46.55
N ALA A 12 72.62 26.26 -46.54
CA ALA A 12 73.36 27.34 -45.88
C ALA A 12 72.48 28.63 -45.90
N ILE A 13 72.88 29.69 -45.19
CA ILE A 13 72.11 30.95 -45.06
C ILE A 13 72.51 31.96 -46.16
N PRO A 14 71.55 32.74 -46.70
CA PRO A 14 71.79 34.09 -47.22
C PRO A 14 71.13 35.17 -46.34
N SER A 15 71.73 36.36 -46.29
CA SER A 15 71.36 37.45 -45.38
C SER A 15 70.60 38.61 -46.05
N SER A 16 70.01 39.46 -45.20
CA SER A 16 69.64 40.88 -45.43
C SER A 16 68.45 41.21 -46.35
N SER A 17 67.49 41.93 -45.78
CA SER A 17 67.14 43.29 -46.22
C SER A 17 66.65 44.10 -45.01
N THR A 18 66.70 45.45 -45.09
CA THR A 18 66.32 46.35 -43.99
C THR A 18 65.42 47.46 -44.51
N GLN A 19 64.15 47.49 -44.08
CA GLN A 19 63.23 48.62 -44.33
C GLN A 19 62.23 48.78 -43.16
N PRO A 20 61.56 49.95 -43.04
CA PRO A 20 61.25 50.52 -41.73
C PRO A 20 59.98 50.02 -41.05
N ALA A 21 59.88 50.31 -39.74
CA ALA A 21 58.68 50.06 -38.95
C ALA A 21 57.50 50.91 -39.45
N ALA A 22 56.38 50.26 -39.75
CA ALA A 22 55.09 50.92 -39.89
C ALA A 22 54.54 51.29 -38.50
N THR A 23 54.01 52.51 -38.35
CA THR A 23 53.43 53.00 -37.10
C THR A 23 52.16 52.21 -36.76
N PRO A 24 52.01 51.71 -35.51
CA PRO A 24 50.72 51.17 -35.06
C PRO A 24 49.63 52.26 -35.12
N PRO A 25 48.38 51.92 -35.51
CA PRO A 25 47.25 52.82 -35.33
C PRO A 25 47.02 53.08 -33.82
N PRO A 26 46.40 54.21 -33.44
CA PRO A 26 46.18 54.54 -32.03
C PRO A 26 45.33 53.48 -31.34
N ASN A 27 45.83 52.96 -30.21
CA ASN A 27 45.12 51.98 -29.38
C ASN A 27 43.72 52.51 -29.02
N SER A 28 42.69 51.78 -29.41
CA SER A 28 41.35 51.99 -28.87
C SER A 28 41.35 51.64 -27.38
N SER A 29 40.67 52.47 -26.58
CA SER A 29 40.54 52.26 -25.14
C SER A 29 39.94 50.87 -24.86
N PRO A 30 40.57 50.01 -24.03
CA PRO A 30 40.01 48.71 -23.73
C PRO A 30 38.64 48.88 -23.08
N PRO A 31 37.64 48.04 -23.43
CA PRO A 31 36.29 48.18 -22.91
C PRO A 31 36.32 48.09 -21.38
N LYS A 32 35.62 49.00 -20.70
CA LYS A 32 35.53 49.05 -19.24
C LYS A 32 35.01 47.71 -18.72
N LYS A 33 35.91 46.88 -18.19
CA LYS A 33 35.54 45.61 -17.56
C LYS A 33 34.56 45.90 -16.43
N GLY A 34 33.38 45.27 -16.47
CA GLY A 34 32.37 45.41 -15.43
C GLY A 34 32.88 44.95 -14.06
N PRO A 35 32.19 45.30 -12.96
CA PRO A 35 32.65 44.98 -11.60
C PRO A 35 32.95 43.49 -11.42
N LEU A 36 34.23 43.16 -11.27
CA LEU A 36 34.67 41.78 -11.11
C LEU A 36 34.26 41.26 -9.73
N ILE A 37 33.32 40.31 -9.70
CA ILE A 37 32.92 39.62 -8.47
C ILE A 37 34.14 38.94 -7.86
N SER A 38 34.45 39.26 -6.60
CA SER A 38 35.61 38.68 -5.91
C SER A 38 35.40 37.18 -5.65
N ARG A 39 36.48 36.40 -5.64
CA ARG A 39 36.44 34.94 -5.37
C ARG A 39 35.69 34.61 -4.08
N ARG A 40 35.83 35.44 -3.03
CA ARG A 40 35.07 35.31 -1.77
C ARG A 40 33.57 35.51 -1.98
N ARG A 41 33.14 36.53 -2.74
CA ARG A 41 31.71 36.77 -3.04
C ARG A 41 31.11 35.66 -3.90
N PHE A 42 31.86 35.11 -4.86
CA PHE A 42 31.44 33.95 -5.64
C PHE A 42 31.21 32.72 -4.74
N LEU A 43 32.18 32.35 -3.90
CA LEU A 43 32.06 31.22 -2.98
C LEU A 43 30.90 31.39 -1.98
N GLN A 44 30.69 32.62 -1.46
CA GLN A 44 29.54 32.94 -0.62
C GLN A 44 28.20 32.73 -1.35
N GLY A 45 28.12 33.14 -2.63
CA GLY A 45 26.95 32.92 -3.47
C GLY A 45 26.66 31.43 -3.72
N VAL A 46 27.69 30.63 -3.98
CA VAL A 46 27.56 29.16 -4.15
C VAL A 46 27.03 28.51 -2.87
N VAL A 47 27.63 28.81 -1.70
CA VAL A 47 27.19 28.24 -0.42
C VAL A 47 25.74 28.64 -0.10
N ALA A 48 25.36 29.90 -0.33
CA ALA A 48 24.00 30.37 -0.12
C ALA A 48 22.98 29.71 -1.08
N ALA A 49 23.34 29.48 -2.35
CA ALA A 49 22.49 28.75 -3.28
C ALA A 49 22.32 27.29 -2.87
N SER A 50 23.40 26.62 -2.45
CA SER A 50 23.36 25.24 -1.97
C SER A 50 22.52 25.06 -0.70
N THR A 51 22.59 25.98 0.27
CA THR A 51 21.76 25.89 1.49
C THR A 51 20.28 26.15 1.21
N VAL A 52 19.94 27.07 0.30
CA VAL A 52 18.55 27.29 -0.14
C VAL A 52 18.01 26.06 -0.86
N LEU A 53 18.78 25.44 -1.76
CA LEU A 53 18.39 24.21 -2.46
C LEU A 53 18.19 23.03 -1.50
N ALA A 54 19.06 22.87 -0.50
CA ALA A 54 18.94 21.82 0.52
C ALA A 54 17.74 22.05 1.46
N ALA A 55 17.45 23.31 1.83
CA ALA A 55 16.26 23.64 2.61
C ALA A 55 14.97 23.40 1.82
N ALA A 56 14.97 23.72 0.51
CA ALA A 56 13.82 23.52 -0.37
C ALA A 56 13.48 22.03 -0.58
N SER A 57 14.47 21.15 -0.71
CA SER A 57 14.21 19.70 -0.86
C SER A 57 13.65 19.07 0.41
N VAL A 58 14.11 19.50 1.59
CA VAL A 58 13.55 19.08 2.89
C VAL A 58 12.15 19.67 3.13
N GLY A 59 11.91 20.92 2.71
CA GLY A 59 10.58 21.52 2.75
C GLY A 59 9.57 20.78 1.85
N ALA A 60 10.00 20.39 0.65
CA ALA A 60 9.17 19.64 -0.30
C ALA A 60 8.85 18.21 0.20
N SER A 61 9.81 17.52 0.84
CA SER A 61 9.55 16.18 1.40
C SER A 61 8.63 16.20 2.63
N GLY A 62 8.35 17.36 3.23
CA GLY A 62 7.33 17.52 4.26
C GLY A 62 5.93 17.04 3.83
N GLN A 63 5.59 17.12 2.53
CA GLN A 63 4.34 16.59 1.99
C GLN A 63 4.32 15.06 1.84
N ILE A 64 5.48 14.41 1.90
CA ILE A 64 5.64 12.94 1.89
C ILE A 64 5.63 12.38 3.32
N LEU A 65 6.08 13.19 4.30
CA LEU A 65 6.18 12.81 5.71
C LEU A 65 4.99 13.30 6.56
N GLY A 66 4.10 14.12 6.00
CA GLY A 66 2.86 14.53 6.65
C GLY A 66 1.89 13.35 6.84
N PRO A 67 1.13 13.30 7.94
CA PRO A 67 0.17 12.22 8.17
C PRO A 67 -0.98 12.31 7.15
N LEU A 68 -1.03 11.36 6.22
CA LEU A 68 -2.21 11.14 5.39
C LEU A 68 -3.32 10.55 6.28
N ILE A 69 -4.20 11.41 6.78
CA ILE A 69 -5.37 11.02 7.58
C ILE A 69 -6.55 10.81 6.61
N PRO A 70 -6.91 9.56 6.27
CA PRO A 70 -8.09 9.29 5.45
C PRO A 70 -9.39 9.61 6.20
N THR A 71 -10.41 10.03 5.46
CA THR A 71 -11.77 10.18 6.00
C THR A 71 -12.40 8.80 6.21
N SER A 72 -12.80 8.48 7.44
CA SER A 72 -13.53 7.24 7.75
C SER A 72 -15.04 7.42 7.59
N ALA A 73 -15.68 6.41 7.01
CA ALA A 73 -17.12 6.23 7.11
C ALA A 73 -17.48 5.80 8.55
N THR A 74 -18.46 6.49 9.14
CA THR A 74 -19.03 6.11 10.45
C THR A 74 -20.14 5.07 10.34
N THR A 75 -20.80 4.99 9.17
CA THR A 75 -21.95 4.14 8.87
C THR A 75 -21.96 3.83 7.37
N GLN A 76 -22.28 2.60 6.98
CA GLN A 76 -22.34 2.18 5.57
C GLN A 76 -23.31 0.99 5.38
N GLU A 77 -24.30 1.13 4.51
CA GLU A 77 -25.15 0.00 4.09
C GLU A 77 -24.30 -1.02 3.32
N ILE A 78 -24.48 -2.32 3.63
CA ILE A 78 -23.74 -3.43 3.00
C ILE A 78 -24.63 -4.18 2.01
N ILE A 79 -25.78 -4.69 2.48
CA ILE A 79 -26.63 -5.64 1.75
C ILE A 79 -28.03 -5.74 2.41
N ASP A 80 -29.07 -6.14 1.65
CA ASP A 80 -30.38 -6.51 2.21
C ASP A 80 -30.39 -7.99 2.65
N TRP A 81 -30.99 -8.27 3.81
CA TRP A 81 -31.12 -9.61 4.38
C TRP A 81 -31.74 -10.63 3.43
N LYS A 82 -32.74 -10.26 2.61
CA LYS A 82 -33.41 -11.17 1.67
C LYS A 82 -32.46 -11.60 0.56
N THR A 83 -31.52 -10.75 0.17
CA THR A 83 -30.44 -11.09 -0.77
C THR A 83 -29.47 -12.08 -0.12
N LEU A 84 -29.00 -11.78 1.10
CA LEU A 84 -27.99 -12.59 1.80
C LEU A 84 -28.53 -13.98 2.23
N ASP A 85 -29.75 -14.07 2.76
CA ASP A 85 -30.39 -15.36 3.04
C ASP A 85 -30.82 -16.05 1.74
N GLY A 86 -31.27 -15.32 0.72
CA GLY A 86 -31.60 -15.87 -0.60
C GLY A 86 -30.41 -16.60 -1.25
N GLN A 87 -29.20 -16.04 -1.16
CA GLN A 87 -27.95 -16.70 -1.54
C GLN A 87 -27.76 -18.03 -0.78
N TYR A 88 -28.00 -18.05 0.53
CA TYR A 88 -27.89 -19.26 1.37
C TYR A 88 -28.96 -20.31 1.01
N GLN A 89 -30.25 -19.95 0.95
CA GLN A 89 -31.32 -20.89 0.60
C GLN A 89 -31.12 -21.50 -0.79
N ALA A 90 -30.54 -20.76 -1.74
CA ALA A 90 -30.22 -21.27 -3.07
C ALA A 90 -29.20 -22.43 -3.06
N VAL A 91 -28.37 -22.57 -2.01
CA VAL A 91 -27.36 -23.66 -1.89
C VAL A 91 -27.52 -24.58 -0.69
N LYS A 92 -28.41 -24.26 0.27
CA LYS A 92 -28.61 -24.97 1.55
C LYS A 92 -28.74 -26.49 1.43
N SER A 93 -29.42 -26.99 0.39
CA SER A 93 -29.65 -28.42 0.14
C SER A 93 -28.69 -29.04 -0.88
N LYS A 94 -27.57 -28.36 -1.21
CA LYS A 94 -26.64 -28.71 -2.29
C LYS A 94 -25.19 -28.74 -1.77
N SER A 95 -24.28 -29.26 -2.58
CA SER A 95 -22.83 -29.22 -2.28
C SER A 95 -22.29 -27.80 -2.05
N GLY A 96 -22.90 -26.80 -2.68
CA GLY A 96 -22.60 -25.37 -2.48
C GLY A 96 -22.80 -24.85 -1.05
N LEU A 97 -23.54 -25.58 -0.19
CA LEU A 97 -23.58 -25.32 1.26
C LEU A 97 -22.17 -25.29 1.86
N TYR A 98 -21.30 -26.21 1.46
CA TYR A 98 -19.93 -26.35 1.98
C TYR A 98 -18.93 -25.39 1.34
N GLN A 99 -19.43 -24.30 0.75
CA GLN A 99 -18.66 -23.24 0.12
C GLN A 99 -19.27 -21.88 0.54
N PRO A 100 -18.96 -21.36 1.74
CA PRO A 100 -19.57 -20.13 2.28
C PRO A 100 -19.42 -18.89 1.40
N ILE A 101 -18.45 -18.88 0.49
CA ILE A 101 -18.29 -17.87 -0.56
C ILE A 101 -19.55 -17.68 -1.43
N ASN A 102 -20.43 -18.69 -1.53
CA ASN A 102 -21.70 -18.63 -2.26
C ASN A 102 -22.81 -17.86 -1.53
N TYR A 103 -22.63 -17.53 -0.25
CA TYR A 103 -23.55 -16.78 0.60
C TYR A 103 -22.80 -15.82 1.54
N SER A 104 -21.76 -15.21 0.98
CA SER A 104 -20.94 -14.18 1.61
C SER A 104 -20.66 -13.07 0.60
N GLU A 105 -20.65 -11.82 1.05
CA GLU A 105 -20.34 -10.66 0.22
C GLU A 105 -19.13 -9.89 0.76
N PHE A 106 -18.27 -9.39 -0.12
CA PHE A 106 -17.10 -8.60 0.26
C PHE A 106 -17.39 -7.11 0.13
N PHE A 107 -17.01 -6.33 1.13
CA PHE A 107 -17.15 -4.88 1.14
C PHE A 107 -15.92 -4.21 1.75
N TYR A 108 -15.83 -2.89 1.64
CA TYR A 108 -14.79 -2.07 2.26
C TYR A 108 -15.41 -1.19 3.34
N PHE A 109 -14.83 -1.16 4.54
CA PHE A 109 -15.25 -0.33 5.69
C PHE A 109 -14.15 -0.32 6.77
N PRO A 110 -13.89 0.79 7.49
CA PRO A 110 -14.51 2.12 7.36
C PRO A 110 -13.85 3.01 6.28
N TYR A 111 -12.94 2.46 5.49
CA TYR A 111 -12.29 3.14 4.36
C TYR A 111 -12.42 2.31 3.09
N ASP A 112 -12.42 2.97 1.94
CA ASP A 112 -12.40 2.30 0.63
C ASP A 112 -11.02 1.73 0.26
N SER A 113 -10.98 1.06 -0.90
CA SER A 113 -9.78 0.36 -1.40
C SER A 113 -8.61 1.27 -1.79
N SER A 114 -8.82 2.57 -1.99
CA SER A 114 -7.74 3.53 -2.28
C SER A 114 -6.89 3.84 -1.04
N VAL A 115 -7.47 3.70 0.16
CA VAL A 115 -6.78 3.90 1.43
C VAL A 115 -5.96 2.67 1.80
N SER A 116 -6.55 1.47 1.76
CA SER A 116 -5.82 0.22 1.94
C SER A 116 -6.62 -1.02 1.52
N PRO A 117 -6.01 -2.05 0.90
CA PRO A 117 -6.66 -3.34 0.70
C PRO A 117 -7.00 -4.05 2.03
N TYR A 118 -6.39 -3.66 3.15
CA TYR A 118 -6.62 -4.27 4.46
C TYR A 118 -7.93 -3.85 5.13
N TYR A 119 -8.64 -2.83 4.61
CA TYR A 119 -10.01 -2.49 5.04
C TYR A 119 -11.09 -3.27 4.29
N LYS A 120 -10.71 -4.30 3.53
CA LYS A 120 -11.64 -5.29 3.00
C LYS A 120 -12.20 -6.14 4.14
N ASN A 121 -13.51 -6.27 4.18
CA ASN A 121 -14.28 -7.10 5.09
C ASN A 121 -15.13 -8.10 4.30
N VAL A 122 -15.69 -9.08 5.00
CA VAL A 122 -16.69 -10.01 4.48
C VAL A 122 -17.88 -10.04 5.41
N ILE A 123 -19.09 -10.05 4.86
CA ILE A 123 -20.34 -10.39 5.55
C ILE A 123 -20.77 -11.79 5.08
N ALA A 124 -21.26 -12.64 5.97
CA ALA A 124 -21.64 -14.01 5.65
C ALA A 124 -22.90 -14.45 6.38
N ARG A 125 -23.77 -15.20 5.69
CA ARG A 125 -24.89 -15.92 6.32
C ARG A 125 -24.33 -17.14 7.05
N LEU A 126 -24.53 -17.26 8.36
CA LEU A 126 -24.15 -18.44 9.12
C LEU A 126 -25.06 -19.63 8.75
N PRO A 127 -24.54 -20.79 8.33
CA PRO A 127 -25.37 -21.96 8.04
C PRO A 127 -26.09 -22.51 9.27
N ASP A 128 -27.37 -22.90 9.12
CA ASP A 128 -28.10 -23.60 10.19
C ASP A 128 -27.33 -24.86 10.65
N PRO A 129 -27.23 -25.16 11.97
CA PRO A 129 -27.87 -24.48 13.10
C PRO A 129 -26.98 -23.41 13.78
N LEU A 130 -25.95 -22.89 13.10
CA LEU A 130 -25.03 -21.91 13.69
C LEU A 130 -25.72 -20.55 13.89
N VAL A 131 -25.45 -19.93 15.03
CA VAL A 131 -25.93 -18.59 15.40
C VAL A 131 -24.77 -17.69 15.81
N ASN A 132 -24.91 -16.39 15.57
CA ASN A 132 -23.96 -15.38 15.98
C ASN A 132 -24.07 -15.16 17.50
N PRO A 133 -23.01 -15.43 18.29
CA PRO A 133 -23.04 -15.34 19.75
C PRO A 133 -23.26 -13.92 20.29
N LEU A 134 -23.14 -12.88 19.46
CA LEU A 134 -23.27 -11.47 19.84
C LEU A 134 -24.63 -10.85 19.50
N HIS A 135 -25.47 -11.56 18.74
CA HIS A 135 -26.79 -11.08 18.32
C HIS A 135 -27.88 -12.15 18.53
N THR A 136 -27.77 -12.97 19.58
CA THR A 136 -28.61 -14.15 19.87
C THR A 136 -30.12 -13.88 20.07
N THR A 137 -30.54 -12.61 20.11
CA THR A 137 -31.94 -12.19 20.23
C THR A 137 -32.46 -11.42 19.00
N ASP A 138 -31.61 -11.15 18.01
CA ASP A 138 -31.99 -10.44 16.79
C ASP A 138 -32.39 -11.44 15.69
N PRO A 139 -33.61 -11.36 15.12
CA PRO A 139 -34.11 -12.37 14.18
C PRO A 139 -33.32 -12.46 12.87
N ILE A 140 -32.53 -11.45 12.53
CA ILE A 140 -31.68 -11.38 11.33
C ILE A 140 -30.21 -11.55 11.72
N LEU A 141 -29.71 -10.72 12.64
CA LEU A 141 -28.30 -10.68 12.97
C LEU A 141 -27.82 -11.93 13.73
N GLN A 142 -28.72 -12.72 14.35
CA GLN A 142 -28.37 -14.06 14.83
C GLN A 142 -27.88 -15.01 13.71
N HIS A 143 -28.24 -14.74 12.45
CA HIS A 143 -27.85 -15.57 11.29
C HIS A 143 -26.74 -14.92 10.43
N VAL A 144 -26.15 -13.81 10.87
CA VAL A 144 -25.21 -13.02 10.06
C VAL A 144 -23.97 -12.68 10.88
N VAL A 145 -22.80 -12.82 10.26
CA VAL A 145 -21.51 -12.37 10.82
C VAL A 145 -20.78 -11.48 9.83
N ALA A 146 -19.92 -10.58 10.33
CA ALA A 146 -19.01 -9.83 9.48
C ALA A 146 -17.65 -9.60 10.14
N PHE A 147 -16.59 -9.81 9.38
CA PHE A 147 -15.19 -9.71 9.84
C PHE A 147 -14.32 -9.00 8.81
N ASN A 148 -13.30 -8.31 9.29
CA ASN A 148 -12.17 -7.89 8.47
C ASN A 148 -11.38 -9.11 8.00
N VAL A 149 -11.05 -9.17 6.71
CA VAL A 149 -10.38 -10.35 6.14
C VAL A 149 -8.86 -10.30 6.23
N THR A 150 -8.26 -9.30 6.88
CA THR A 150 -6.81 -9.22 7.06
C THR A 150 -6.33 -10.21 8.13
N CYS A 151 -5.72 -11.31 7.68
CA CYS A 151 -5.14 -12.35 8.55
C CYS A 151 -4.20 -11.77 9.60
N VAL A 152 -4.49 -12.03 10.88
CA VAL A 152 -3.75 -11.50 12.03
C VAL A 152 -2.29 -11.98 12.13
N HIS A 153 -1.91 -13.03 11.41
CA HIS A 153 -0.54 -13.54 11.35
C HIS A 153 0.38 -12.66 10.48
N LEU A 154 0.14 -12.63 9.16
CA LEU A 154 0.97 -11.92 8.16
C LEU A 154 0.13 -11.23 7.07
N ARG A 155 -1.04 -10.71 7.44
CA ARG A 155 -1.89 -9.77 6.67
C ARG A 155 -2.43 -10.22 5.29
N CYS A 156 -2.18 -11.45 4.86
CA CYS A 156 -2.89 -12.02 3.72
C CYS A 156 -4.42 -11.98 3.90
N LEU A 157 -5.16 -11.84 2.80
CA LEU A 157 -6.63 -11.84 2.87
C LEU A 157 -7.17 -13.28 3.03
N VAL A 158 -8.04 -13.48 4.00
CA VAL A 158 -8.76 -14.75 4.20
C VAL A 158 -10.03 -14.80 3.35
N ASN A 159 -10.47 -16.00 2.98
CA ASN A 159 -11.72 -16.21 2.25
C ASN A 159 -12.65 -17.19 2.99
N PRO A 160 -13.99 -17.00 2.93
CA PRO A 160 -14.95 -17.97 3.44
C PRO A 160 -14.81 -19.34 2.76
N GLY A 161 -14.79 -20.41 3.55
CA GLY A 161 -14.50 -21.77 3.11
C GLY A 161 -14.95 -22.83 4.12
N TYR A 162 -14.62 -24.09 3.87
CA TYR A 162 -14.96 -25.22 4.73
C TYR A 162 -13.74 -26.13 4.90
N ALA A 163 -13.53 -26.66 6.10
CA ALA A 163 -12.37 -27.47 6.44
C ALA A 163 -12.80 -28.86 6.89
N GLY A 164 -12.37 -29.89 6.15
CA GLY A 164 -12.80 -31.28 6.33
C GLY A 164 -13.85 -31.71 5.31
N ASN A 165 -14.35 -32.95 5.48
CA ASN A 165 -15.33 -33.53 4.56
C ASN A 165 -16.74 -32.95 4.81
N PRO A 166 -17.57 -32.74 3.77
CA PRO A 166 -18.97 -32.34 3.90
C PRO A 166 -19.72 -33.12 4.98
N GLY A 167 -20.27 -32.41 5.97
CA GLY A 167 -21.03 -32.98 7.09
C GLY A 167 -20.19 -33.45 8.29
N SER A 168 -18.85 -33.49 8.18
CA SER A 168 -17.94 -33.83 9.30
C SER A 168 -16.83 -32.79 9.52
N GLY A 169 -16.80 -31.72 8.73
CA GLY A 169 -15.89 -30.59 8.85
C GLY A 169 -16.55 -29.35 9.46
N GLU A 170 -15.84 -28.23 9.45
CA GLU A 170 -16.31 -26.97 10.05
C GLU A 170 -16.21 -25.79 9.06
N PHE A 171 -17.13 -24.83 9.20
CA PHE A 171 -17.13 -23.60 8.41
C PHE A 171 -16.02 -22.64 8.90
N ARG A 172 -15.25 -22.11 7.95
CA ARG A 172 -14.02 -21.35 8.21
C ARG A 172 -13.93 -20.06 7.41
N LEU A 173 -13.08 -19.17 7.89
CA LEU A 173 -12.33 -18.22 7.06
C LEU A 173 -10.90 -18.77 6.93
N GLN A 174 -10.37 -18.91 5.71
CA GLN A 174 -9.10 -19.59 5.43
C GLN A 174 -8.06 -18.64 4.82
N CYS A 175 -6.85 -18.62 5.39
CA CYS A 175 -5.69 -17.88 4.89
C CYS A 175 -4.90 -18.74 3.89
N PRO A 176 -4.85 -18.37 2.59
CA PRO A 176 -4.18 -19.18 1.57
C PRO A 176 -2.65 -19.19 1.70
N CYS A 177 -2.04 -18.18 2.33
CA CYS A 177 -0.58 -18.03 2.37
C CYS A 177 0.13 -19.02 3.30
N HIS A 178 -0.47 -19.33 4.46
CA HIS A 178 0.18 -20.07 5.54
C HIS A 178 -0.75 -21.07 6.24
N GLY A 179 -1.91 -21.38 5.66
CA GLY A 179 -2.87 -22.34 6.21
C GLY A 179 -3.57 -21.93 7.51
N SER A 180 -3.43 -20.68 7.95
CA SER A 180 -4.15 -20.16 9.13
C SER A 180 -5.66 -20.24 8.92
N GLN A 181 -6.40 -20.87 9.82
CA GLN A 181 -7.86 -20.97 9.76
C GLN A 181 -8.49 -20.29 10.95
N TYR A 182 -9.66 -19.71 10.71
CA TYR A 182 -10.49 -19.06 11.71
C TYR A 182 -11.90 -19.65 11.63
N ARG A 183 -12.57 -19.82 12.77
CA ARG A 183 -13.96 -20.30 12.82
C ARG A 183 -14.91 -19.22 12.30
N LEU A 184 -15.90 -19.62 11.48
CA LEU A 184 -16.80 -18.65 10.82
C LEU A 184 -17.73 -17.91 11.80
N ILE A 185 -18.08 -18.47 12.96
CA ILE A 185 -19.08 -17.87 13.85
C ILE A 185 -18.56 -16.66 14.65
N ASP A 186 -17.24 -16.58 14.86
CA ASP A 186 -16.61 -15.64 15.80
C ASP A 186 -15.19 -15.17 15.39
N GLY A 187 -14.65 -15.62 14.26
CA GLY A 187 -13.34 -15.20 13.76
C GLY A 187 -12.15 -15.68 14.58
N VAL A 188 -12.35 -16.56 15.57
CA VAL A 188 -11.31 -17.11 16.45
C VAL A 188 -10.36 -18.03 15.66
N PRO A 189 -9.02 -17.95 15.84
CA PRO A 189 -8.10 -18.86 15.16
C PRO A 189 -8.22 -20.29 15.70
N VAL A 190 -8.08 -21.29 14.83
CA VAL A 190 -8.29 -22.71 15.17
C VAL A 190 -7.28 -23.69 14.55
N ALA A 191 -6.49 -23.25 13.57
CA ALA A 191 -5.43 -24.04 12.97
C ALA A 191 -4.37 -23.15 12.30
N GLY A 192 -3.15 -23.65 12.18
CA GLY A 192 -2.02 -22.95 11.55
C GLY A 192 -1.52 -21.75 12.36
N PRO A 193 -0.55 -20.97 11.84
CA PRO A 193 0.30 -20.12 12.68
C PRO A 193 -0.41 -18.94 13.38
N ALA A 194 -1.68 -18.65 13.08
CA ALA A 194 -2.47 -17.72 13.88
C ALA A 194 -2.98 -18.36 15.18
N TYR A 195 -3.30 -19.66 15.15
CA TYR A 195 -3.65 -20.47 16.32
C TYR A 195 -2.39 -20.88 17.09
N ASP A 196 -1.36 -21.38 16.38
CA ASP A 196 -0.13 -21.90 17.00
C ASP A 196 0.66 -20.81 17.77
N LEU A 197 0.51 -19.54 17.38
CA LEU A 197 1.09 -18.38 18.05
C LEU A 197 0.14 -17.67 19.03
N GLY A 198 -1.05 -18.22 19.29
CA GLY A 198 -2.04 -17.69 20.23
C GLY A 198 -2.54 -16.28 19.88
N LEU A 199 -2.79 -16.00 18.59
CA LEU A 199 -3.16 -14.66 18.13
C LEU A 199 -4.63 -14.33 18.39
N ASN A 200 -4.94 -13.03 18.37
CA ASN A 200 -6.30 -12.50 18.46
C ASN A 200 -7.22 -13.04 17.35
N PRO A 201 -8.56 -13.05 17.56
CA PRO A 201 -9.54 -13.22 16.50
C PRO A 201 -9.40 -12.19 15.38
N LEU A 202 -9.97 -12.50 14.20
CA LEU A 202 -10.14 -11.51 13.14
C LEU A 202 -11.02 -10.35 13.63
N PRO A 203 -10.66 -9.08 13.34
CA PRO A 203 -11.47 -7.93 13.77
C PRO A 203 -12.90 -8.01 13.26
N GLN A 204 -13.88 -7.83 14.15
CA GLN A 204 -15.29 -7.91 13.79
C GLN A 204 -15.81 -6.56 13.26
N VAL A 205 -16.71 -6.58 12.28
CA VAL A 205 -17.51 -5.41 11.89
C VAL A 205 -18.77 -5.36 12.76
N GLN A 206 -19.06 -4.22 13.39
CA GLN A 206 -20.32 -4.02 14.11
C GLN A 206 -21.46 -3.86 13.10
N LEU A 207 -22.53 -4.63 13.27
CA LEU A 207 -23.68 -4.69 12.36
C LEU A 207 -24.96 -4.19 13.03
N SER A 208 -25.73 -3.39 12.30
CA SER A 208 -27.12 -3.07 12.60
C SER A 208 -28.02 -3.49 11.43
N VAL A 209 -29.32 -3.66 11.69
CA VAL A 209 -30.34 -3.92 10.67
C VAL A 209 -31.52 -2.97 10.86
N ASP A 210 -32.09 -2.48 9.76
CA ASP A 210 -33.27 -1.61 9.78
C ASP A 210 -34.60 -2.39 9.64
N SER A 211 -35.73 -1.68 9.72
CA SER A 211 -37.06 -2.28 9.57
C SER A 211 -37.38 -2.80 8.16
N ASN A 212 -36.55 -2.53 7.16
CA ASN A 212 -36.69 -3.03 5.80
C ASN A 212 -35.89 -4.34 5.58
N GLY A 213 -34.86 -4.57 6.41
CA GLY A 213 -33.91 -5.68 6.31
C GLY A 213 -32.52 -5.26 5.82
N LYS A 214 -32.21 -3.97 5.73
CA LYS A 214 -30.92 -3.44 5.28
C LYS A 214 -29.87 -3.59 6.37
N ILE A 215 -28.82 -4.37 6.10
CA ILE A 215 -27.72 -4.61 7.04
C ILE A 215 -26.62 -3.58 6.81
N THR A 216 -26.19 -2.94 7.90
CA THR A 216 -25.34 -1.75 7.90
C THR A 216 -24.13 -1.94 8.82
N ALA A 217 -22.93 -1.67 8.31
CA ALA A 217 -21.72 -1.53 9.12
C ALA A 217 -21.74 -0.18 9.84
N PHE A 218 -21.34 -0.13 11.11
CA PHE A 218 -21.23 1.14 11.84
C PHE A 218 -20.05 1.20 12.82
N GLY A 219 -19.72 2.41 13.26
CA GLY A 219 -18.77 2.66 14.33
C GLY A 219 -17.32 2.36 13.96
N LYS A 220 -16.71 1.40 14.65
CA LYS A 220 -15.33 0.95 14.43
C LYS A 220 -15.27 -0.58 14.44
N LEU A 221 -14.23 -1.14 13.85
CA LEU A 221 -13.93 -2.57 13.97
C LEU A 221 -13.62 -2.92 15.43
N THR A 222 -14.12 -4.07 15.89
CA THR A 222 -13.78 -4.65 17.19
C THR A 222 -12.47 -5.43 17.02
N GLY A 223 -11.35 -4.74 17.23
CA GLY A 223 -10.00 -5.22 16.91
C GLY A 223 -9.37 -4.44 15.74
N GLU A 224 -8.07 -4.64 15.51
CA GLU A 224 -7.29 -3.86 14.54
C GLU A 224 -6.81 -4.72 13.35
N PRO A 225 -7.10 -4.35 12.08
CA PRO A 225 -6.75 -5.11 10.88
C PRO A 225 -5.29 -5.59 10.84
N GLY A 226 -5.10 -6.90 10.88
CA GLY A 226 -3.77 -7.51 10.78
C GLY A 226 -2.86 -7.24 11.98
N ILE A 227 -3.40 -7.03 13.19
CA ILE A 227 -2.64 -7.02 14.44
C ILE A 227 -3.11 -8.16 15.35
N GLY A 228 -2.36 -9.27 15.33
CA GLY A 228 -2.68 -10.49 16.07
C GLY A 228 -2.30 -10.53 17.54
N ARG A 229 -1.75 -9.45 18.12
CA ARG A 229 -1.41 -9.39 19.54
C ARG A 229 -1.88 -8.08 20.13
N THR A 230 -2.31 -8.08 21.39
CA THR A 230 -2.38 -6.84 22.16
C THR A 230 -0.99 -6.20 22.25
N GLN A 231 -0.93 -4.87 22.25
CA GLN A 231 0.25 -4.12 22.70
C GLN A 231 0.28 -4.07 24.23
#